data_AF-A0A350IF47-F1
#
_entry.id   AF-A0A350IF47-F1
#
_cell.length_a   1.000
_cell.length_b   1.000
_cell.length_c   1.000
_cell.angle_alpha   90.00
_cell.angle_beta   90.00
_cell.angle_gamma   90.00
#
_symmetry.space_group_name_H-M   'P 1'
#
loop_
_entity.id
_entity.type
_entity.pdbx_description
1 polymer ?
#
loop_
_entity_poly.entity_id
_entity_poly.type
_entity_poly.pdbx_seq_one_letter_code
_entity_poly.pdbx_strand_id
1 'polypeptide(L)'
;AGGTFLMGDEVVSAQLEDGAVKYVKTENLGDEEMVAENFILASGSYFGHGLLSGVNGVTEPVFGLDVDFDADRNNWYDANFFAKQNFMGFGVKTGKNFKAVKDGAEISNLYAIGSVLGGYNALHQGCGAGVALLTAFSVSDTILGR
;
A
#
# COMPACT_ATOMS: atom_id res chain seq x y z
N ALA A 1 -1.96 -19.19 -17.74
CA ALA A 1 -1.47 -18.01 -17.01
C ALA A 1 -0.08 -18.32 -16.48
N GLY A 2 0.86 -17.40 -16.62
CA GLY A 2 2.21 -17.52 -16.08
C GLY A 2 2.51 -16.35 -15.15
N GLY A 3 3.65 -16.41 -14.47
CA GLY A 3 4.15 -15.35 -13.61
C GLY A 3 5.52 -15.74 -13.06
N THR A 4 6.34 -14.73 -12.76
CA THR A 4 7.62 -14.92 -12.10
C THR A 4 7.46 -14.45 -10.66
N PHE A 5 7.88 -15.29 -9.71
CA PHE A 5 7.94 -14.93 -8.30
C PHE A 5 9.39 -14.77 -7.89
N LEU A 6 9.80 -13.54 -7.57
CA LEU A 6 11.14 -13.20 -7.10
C LEU A 6 11.19 -13.36 -5.58
N MET A 7 11.30 -14.61 -5.12
CA MET A 7 11.30 -14.91 -3.68
C MET A 7 12.56 -14.36 -3.00
N GLY A 8 12.38 -13.63 -1.90
CA GLY A 8 13.48 -13.05 -1.14
C GLY A 8 13.98 -11.72 -1.70
N ASP A 9 13.31 -11.16 -2.71
CA ASP A 9 13.60 -9.82 -3.23
C ASP A 9 12.62 -8.78 -2.69
N GLU A 10 13.12 -7.57 -2.49
CA GLU A 10 12.38 -6.45 -1.92
C GLU A 10 12.49 -5.24 -2.83
N VAL A 11 11.35 -4.59 -3.10
CA VAL A 11 11.34 -3.32 -3.81
C VAL A 11 11.79 -2.22 -2.86
N VAL A 12 12.86 -1.51 -3.20
CA VAL A 12 13.49 -0.50 -2.32
C VAL A 12 13.23 0.94 -2.75
N SER A 13 12.86 1.16 -4.02
CA SER A 13 12.53 2.49 -4.53
C SER A 13 11.74 2.43 -5.84
N ALA A 14 11.09 3.53 -6.18
CA ALA A 14 10.39 3.72 -7.45
C ALA A 14 10.75 5.06 -8.08
N GLN A 15 10.78 5.10 -9.41
CA GLN A 15 10.88 6.35 -10.17
C GLN A 15 9.49 6.73 -10.70
N LEU A 16 9.03 7.92 -10.32
CA LEU A 16 7.81 8.50 -10.86
C LEU A 16 8.16 9.59 -11.88
N GLU A 17 7.42 9.63 -12.98
CA GLU A 17 7.56 10.63 -14.05
C GLU A 17 6.15 10.90 -14.61
N ASP A 18 5.80 12.18 -14.80
CA ASP A 18 4.52 12.60 -15.38
C ASP A 18 3.25 11.96 -14.76
N GLY A 19 3.27 11.75 -13.43
CA GLY A 19 2.15 11.16 -12.71
C GLY A 19 1.98 9.65 -12.94
N ALA A 20 3.03 8.95 -13.36
CA ALA A 20 3.07 7.50 -13.49
C ALA A 20 4.35 6.93 -12.88
N VAL A 21 4.31 5.66 -12.46
CA VAL A 21 5.51 4.89 -12.13
C VAL A 21 6.17 4.45 -13.43
N LYS A 22 7.43 4.83 -13.61
CA LYS A 22 8.26 4.44 -14.75
C LYS A 22 8.88 3.06 -14.52
N TYR A 23 9.46 2.86 -13.33
CA TYR A 23 10.04 1.60 -12.91
C TYR A 23 10.14 1.52 -11.38
N VAL A 24 10.42 0.32 -10.89
CA VAL A 24 10.88 0.08 -9.52
C VAL A 24 12.26 -0.56 -9.52
N LYS A 25 13.01 -0.36 -8.44
CA LYS A 25 14.30 -1.05 -8.21
C LYS A 25 14.17 -1.98 -7.02
N THR A 26 14.85 -3.11 -7.09
CA THR A 26 14.87 -4.11 -6.02
C THR A 26 16.25 -4.26 -5.41
N GLU A 27 16.31 -4.83 -4.21
CA GLU A 27 17.58 -5.02 -3.49
C GLU A 27 18.53 -5.98 -4.24
N ASN A 28 18.00 -7.07 -4.81
CA ASN A 28 18.85 -8.15 -5.34
C ASN A 28 19.13 -8.07 -6.85
N LEU A 29 18.50 -7.14 -7.58
CA LEU A 29 18.72 -6.97 -9.02
C LEU A 29 19.73 -5.87 -9.37
N GLY A 30 20.41 -5.29 -8.38
CA GLY A 30 21.44 -4.28 -8.59
C GLY A 30 20.88 -3.02 -9.25
N ASP A 31 21.42 -2.66 -10.41
CA ASP A 31 21.01 -1.44 -11.14
C ASP A 31 19.85 -1.68 -12.14
N GLU A 32 19.32 -2.91 -12.22
CA GLU A 32 18.22 -3.22 -13.13
C GLU A 32 16.92 -2.51 -12.74
N GLU A 33 16.24 -1.97 -13.75
CA GLU A 33 14.97 -1.26 -13.60
C GLU A 33 13.81 -2.17 -13.99
N MET A 34 12.91 -2.45 -13.05
CA MET A 34 11.69 -3.23 -13.33
C MET A 34 10.59 -2.33 -13.87
N VAL A 35 10.34 -2.43 -15.17
CA VAL A 35 9.33 -1.67 -15.90
C VAL A 35 8.04 -2.47 -16.06
N ALA A 36 6.89 -1.82 -15.91
CA ALA A 36 5.58 -2.41 -16.18
C ALA A 36 4.59 -1.33 -16.62
N GLU A 37 3.52 -1.74 -17.31
CA GLU A 37 2.42 -0.83 -17.65
C GLU A 37 1.59 -0.46 -16.41
N ASN A 38 1.43 -1.39 -15.46
CA ASN A 38 0.67 -1.21 -14.23
C ASN A 38 1.42 -1.81 -13.04
N PHE A 39 1.33 -1.15 -11.89
CA PHE A 39 1.92 -1.56 -10.61
C PHE A 39 0.82 -1.72 -9.55
N ILE A 40 0.95 -2.74 -8.71
CA ILE A 40 0.01 -3.00 -7.62
C ILE A 40 0.81 -3.11 -6.31
N LEU A 41 0.55 -2.20 -5.37
CA LEU A 41 1.08 -2.23 -4.01
C LEU A 41 0.21 -3.15 -3.15
N ALA A 42 0.77 -4.30 -2.79
CA ALA A 42 0.16 -5.30 -1.91
C ALA A 42 1.14 -5.75 -0.81
N SER A 43 2.03 -4.86 -0.36
CA SER A 43 3.06 -5.10 0.67
C SER A 43 2.50 -5.31 2.08
N GLY A 44 1.20 -5.05 2.25
CA GLY A 44 0.52 -5.16 3.52
C GLY A 44 0.85 -4.03 4.49
N SER A 45 0.30 -4.10 5.69
CA SER A 45 0.46 -3.07 6.72
C SER A 45 1.83 -3.19 7.42
N TYR A 46 1.92 -2.78 8.69
CA TYR A 46 3.14 -2.71 9.49
C TYR A 46 3.96 -4.01 9.54
N PHE A 47 3.33 -5.18 9.68
CA PHE A 47 4.04 -6.47 9.76
C PHE A 47 4.71 -6.88 8.45
N GLY A 48 4.16 -6.45 7.31
CA GLY A 48 4.75 -6.70 5.99
C GLY A 48 5.72 -5.60 5.56
N HIS A 49 6.01 -4.65 6.45
CA HIS A 49 6.81 -3.45 6.19
C HIS A 49 6.28 -2.54 5.07
N GLY A 50 5.06 -2.74 4.59
CA GLY A 50 4.44 -1.84 3.62
C GLY A 50 4.04 -0.48 4.21
N LEU A 51 3.94 -0.39 5.55
CA LEU A 51 3.85 0.86 6.29
C LEU A 51 4.92 0.90 7.37
N LEU A 52 5.62 2.02 7.46
CA LEU A 52 6.59 2.28 8.51
C LEU A 52 6.03 3.33 9.47
N SER A 53 6.20 3.09 10.76
CA SER A 53 5.84 4.05 11.81
C SER A 53 7.11 4.65 12.41
N GLY A 54 7.33 5.94 12.17
CA GLY A 54 8.45 6.70 12.72
C GLY A 54 7.99 7.78 13.70
N VAL A 55 8.94 8.55 14.24
CA VAL A 55 8.63 9.66 15.18
C VAL A 55 7.68 10.69 14.56
N ASN A 56 7.79 10.91 13.24
CA ASN A 56 7.05 11.94 12.52
C ASN A 56 5.70 11.46 11.93
N GLY A 57 5.33 10.19 12.12
CA GLY A 57 4.06 9.66 11.59
C GLY A 57 4.20 8.28 10.95
N VAL A 58 3.26 7.96 10.05
CA VAL A 58 3.25 6.73 9.25
C VAL A 58 3.57 7.05 7.80
N THR A 59 4.41 6.23 7.17
CA THR A 59 4.87 6.43 5.78
C THR A 59 4.81 5.12 4.99
N GLU A 60 4.49 5.22 3.71
CA GLU A 60 4.72 4.15 2.73
C GLU A 60 6.15 4.32 2.15
N PRO A 61 7.03 3.32 2.23
CA PRO A 61 8.47 3.53 2.03
C PRO A 61 8.96 3.53 0.58
N VAL A 62 8.22 2.96 -0.37
CA VAL A 62 8.71 2.74 -1.74
C VAL A 62 8.37 3.90 -2.67
N PHE A 63 7.11 4.33 -2.65
CA PHE A 63 6.59 5.37 -3.55
C PHE A 63 6.38 6.70 -2.83
N GLY A 64 6.40 6.71 -1.49
CA GLY A 64 6.14 7.89 -0.68
C GLY A 64 4.68 8.35 -0.80
N LEU A 65 3.75 7.38 -0.79
CA LEU A 65 2.32 7.66 -0.93
C LEU A 65 1.76 8.41 0.28
N ASP A 66 0.65 9.12 0.03
CA ASP A 66 -0.15 9.72 1.09
C ASP A 66 -0.72 8.61 1.98
N VAL A 67 -0.50 8.72 3.28
CA VAL A 67 -1.01 7.77 4.28
C VAL A 67 -2.01 8.49 5.17
N ASP A 68 -3.20 7.92 5.34
CA ASP A 68 -4.18 8.39 6.31
C ASP A 68 -3.77 7.87 7.70
N PHE A 69 -3.37 8.79 8.58
CA PHE A 69 -3.06 8.50 9.98
C PHE A 69 -3.46 9.68 10.88
N ASP A 70 -3.61 9.44 12.19
CA ASP A 70 -3.90 10.50 13.16
C ASP A 70 -2.61 11.27 13.50
N ALA A 71 -2.62 12.61 13.40
CA ALA A 71 -1.44 13.41 13.72
C ALA A 71 -1.10 13.40 15.23
N ASP A 72 -2.09 13.21 16.11
CA ASP A 72 -1.86 13.07 17.54
C ASP A 72 -1.58 11.60 17.89
N ARG A 73 -0.33 11.35 18.29
CA ARG A 73 0.14 10.00 18.64
C ARG A 73 -0.65 9.38 19.79
N ASN A 74 -1.21 10.17 20.68
CA ASN A 74 -1.99 9.65 21.81
C ASN A 74 -3.30 9.00 21.35
N ASN A 75 -3.78 9.32 20.14
CA ASN A 75 -4.99 8.73 19.57
C ASN A 75 -4.74 7.43 18.81
N TRP A 76 -3.49 6.99 18.65
CA TRP A 76 -3.15 5.82 17.85
C TRP A 76 -3.57 4.51 18.51
N TYR A 77 -3.56 4.48 19.83
CA TYR A 77 -3.82 3.28 20.62
C TYR A 77 -4.78 3.61 21.76
N ASP A 78 -5.43 2.57 22.25
CA ASP A 78 -6.23 2.63 23.46
C ASP A 78 -5.44 2.01 24.62
N ALA A 79 -5.57 2.58 25.82
CA ALA A 79 -4.93 2.05 27.01
C ALA A 79 -5.44 0.65 27.37
N ASN A 80 -6.69 0.34 27.02
CA ASN A 80 -7.20 -1.02 27.06
C ASN A 80 -6.69 -1.81 25.86
N PHE A 81 -5.80 -2.76 26.12
CA PHE A 81 -5.21 -3.63 25.11
C PHE A 81 -6.24 -4.35 24.22
N PHE A 82 -7.39 -4.74 24.77
CA PHE A 82 -8.44 -5.46 24.05
C PHE A 82 -9.41 -4.55 23.29
N ALA A 83 -9.29 -3.23 23.47
CA ALA A 83 -10.09 -2.28 22.72
C ALA A 83 -9.58 -2.17 21.28
N LYS A 84 -10.42 -1.57 20.42
CA LYS A 84 -10.06 -1.25 19.04
C LYS A 84 -8.86 -0.30 19.04
N GLN A 85 -7.74 -0.77 18.51
CA GLN A 85 -6.54 0.05 18.32
C GLN A 85 -6.67 0.86 17.03
N ASN A 86 -6.57 2.18 17.08
CA ASN A 86 -6.83 3.06 15.93
C ASN A 86 -5.77 2.94 14.84
N PHE A 87 -4.50 2.69 15.20
CA PHE A 87 -3.41 2.56 14.24
C PHE A 87 -3.61 1.45 13.21
N MET A 88 -4.41 0.43 13.56
CA MET A 88 -4.80 -0.66 12.67
C MET A 88 -5.69 -0.22 11.51
N GLY A 89 -6.23 1.01 11.57
CA GLY A 89 -7.02 1.63 10.50
C GLY A 89 -6.25 2.64 9.64
N PHE A 90 -4.98 2.89 9.95
CA PHE A 90 -4.13 3.76 9.13
C PHE A 90 -3.62 3.00 7.91
N GLY A 91 -3.42 3.71 6.81
CA GLY A 91 -2.90 3.11 5.59
C GLY A 91 -2.92 4.04 4.41
N VAL A 92 -2.48 3.53 3.27
CA VAL A 92 -2.35 4.27 2.02
C VAL A 92 -3.72 4.82 1.61
N LYS A 93 -3.72 6.11 1.31
CA LYS A 93 -4.86 6.80 0.74
C LYS A 93 -5.01 6.41 -0.72
N THR A 94 -6.26 6.12 -1.09
CA THR A 94 -6.61 5.81 -2.47
C THR A 94 -7.72 6.72 -2.96
N GLY A 95 -7.68 7.02 -4.25
CA GLY A 95 -8.74 7.73 -4.95
C GLY A 95 -9.77 6.76 -5.53
N LYS A 96 -10.27 7.05 -6.73
CA LYS A 96 -11.21 6.14 -7.41
C LYS A 96 -10.49 4.86 -7.84
N ASN A 97 -11.22 3.74 -7.81
CA ASN A 97 -10.73 2.44 -8.29
C ASN A 97 -9.38 2.01 -7.67
N PHE A 98 -9.15 2.37 -6.40
CA PHE A 98 -7.93 2.04 -5.66
C PHE A 98 -6.62 2.64 -6.22
N LYS A 99 -6.70 3.71 -7.01
CA LYS A 99 -5.51 4.46 -7.44
C LYS A 99 -4.78 5.04 -6.24
N ALA A 100 -3.50 4.74 -6.13
CA ALA A 100 -2.64 5.28 -5.09
C ALA A 100 -2.53 6.81 -5.22
N VAL A 101 -2.57 7.52 -4.10
CA VAL A 101 -2.47 8.98 -4.06
C VAL A 101 -1.11 9.38 -3.53
N LYS A 102 -0.48 10.35 -4.18
CA LYS A 102 0.74 11.01 -3.72
C LYS A 102 0.62 12.51 -3.92
N ASP A 103 0.95 13.28 -2.89
CA ASP A 103 0.86 14.74 -2.88
C ASP A 103 -0.56 15.23 -3.29
N GLY A 104 -1.59 14.48 -2.88
CA GLY A 104 -2.99 14.77 -3.21
C GLY A 104 -3.45 14.40 -4.63
N ALA A 105 -2.58 13.82 -5.47
CA ALA A 105 -2.90 13.41 -6.83
C ALA A 105 -2.83 11.88 -7.02
N GLU A 106 -3.73 11.33 -7.82
CA GLU A 106 -3.70 9.90 -8.20
C GLU A 106 -2.52 9.60 -9.14
N ILE A 107 -1.78 8.52 -8.88
CA ILE A 107 -0.74 8.01 -9.77
C ILE A 107 -1.39 7.08 -10.79
N SER A 108 -1.27 7.45 -12.06
CA SER A 108 -2.10 6.94 -13.16
C SER A 108 -1.98 5.44 -13.43
N ASN A 109 -0.90 4.77 -13.01
CA ASN A 109 -0.68 3.33 -13.20
C ASN A 109 -0.34 2.57 -11.92
N LEU A 110 -0.55 3.17 -10.74
CA LEU A 110 -0.29 2.54 -9.45
C LEU A 110 -1.58 2.36 -8.66
N TYR A 111 -1.79 1.15 -8.16
CA TYR A 111 -2.94 0.79 -7.33
C TYR A 111 -2.46 0.28 -5.97
N ALA A 112 -3.26 0.47 -4.92
CA ALA A 112 -2.99 -0.10 -3.61
C ALA A 112 -4.14 -1.05 -3.21
N ILE A 113 -3.82 -2.24 -2.69
CA ILE A 113 -4.83 -3.25 -2.35
C ILE A 113 -4.51 -3.96 -1.03
N GLY A 114 -5.52 -4.63 -0.48
CA GLY A 114 -5.37 -5.43 0.73
C GLY A 114 -5.02 -4.59 1.96
N SER A 115 -4.16 -5.12 2.83
CA SER A 115 -3.93 -4.55 4.16
C SER A 115 -3.09 -3.29 4.21
N VAL A 116 -2.55 -2.84 3.07
CA VAL A 116 -1.89 -1.53 3.00
C VAL A 116 -2.92 -0.39 2.99
N LEU A 117 -4.19 -0.66 2.66
CA LEU A 117 -5.25 0.34 2.58
C LEU A 117 -5.63 0.90 3.96
N GLY A 118 -5.87 2.20 4.02
CA GLY A 118 -6.46 2.85 5.20
C GLY A 118 -7.98 2.68 5.29
N GLY A 119 -8.55 3.16 6.40
CA GLY A 119 -10.00 3.35 6.55
C GLY A 119 -10.77 2.14 7.09
N TYR A 120 -10.09 1.04 7.43
CA TYR A 120 -10.73 -0.15 8.00
C TYR A 120 -9.85 -0.81 9.07
N ASN A 121 -10.45 -1.44 10.08
CA ASN A 121 -9.70 -2.12 11.13
C ASN A 121 -9.87 -3.63 10.98
N ALA A 122 -8.92 -4.26 10.29
CA ALA A 122 -8.99 -5.69 9.93
C ALA A 122 -9.20 -6.62 11.14
N LEU A 123 -8.55 -6.31 12.27
CA LEU A 123 -8.59 -7.13 13.48
C LEU A 123 -9.93 -6.98 14.20
N HIS A 124 -10.41 -5.76 14.37
CA HIS A 124 -11.65 -5.49 15.08
C HIS A 124 -12.89 -5.89 14.27
N GLN A 125 -12.86 -5.70 12.94
CA GLN A 125 -13.98 -5.98 12.06
C GLN A 125 -13.96 -7.43 11.51
N GLY A 126 -12.86 -8.16 11.67
CA GLY A 126 -12.71 -9.52 11.14
C GLY A 126 -12.74 -9.59 9.61
N CYS A 127 -12.50 -8.49 8.91
CA CYS A 127 -12.73 -8.37 7.46
C CYS A 127 -11.45 -8.45 6.60
N GLY A 128 -10.28 -8.67 7.20
CA GLY A 128 -8.99 -8.58 6.52
C GLY A 128 -8.88 -9.41 5.24
N ALA A 129 -9.28 -10.68 5.28
CA ALA A 129 -9.23 -11.56 4.11
C ALA A 129 -10.22 -11.13 3.01
N GLY A 130 -11.42 -10.67 3.41
CA GLY A 130 -12.42 -10.17 2.47
C GLY A 130 -11.96 -8.92 1.74
N VAL A 131 -11.37 -7.97 2.47
CA VAL A 131 -10.78 -6.76 1.88
C VAL A 131 -9.66 -7.13 0.90
N ALA A 132 -8.73 -8.02 1.29
CA ALA A 132 -7.64 -8.46 0.42
C ALA A 132 -8.15 -9.09 -0.88
N LEU A 133 -9.11 -10.01 -0.81
CA LEU A 133 -9.65 -10.68 -2.00
C LEU A 133 -10.44 -9.73 -2.91
N LEU A 134 -11.34 -8.94 -2.34
CA LEU A 134 -12.24 -8.09 -3.14
C LEU A 134 -11.49 -6.92 -3.80
N THR A 135 -10.50 -6.34 -3.11
CA THR A 135 -9.66 -5.27 -3.69
C THR A 135 -8.76 -5.83 -4.80
N ALA A 136 -8.19 -7.02 -4.61
CA ALA A 136 -7.41 -7.69 -5.66
C ALA A 136 -8.26 -7.98 -6.91
N PHE A 137 -9.47 -8.52 -6.75
CA PHE A 137 -10.37 -8.75 -7.89
C PHE A 137 -10.76 -7.43 -8.58
N SER A 138 -11.18 -6.42 -7.82
CA SER A 138 -11.60 -5.14 -8.38
C SER A 138 -10.50 -4.45 -9.19
N VAL A 139 -9.25 -4.43 -8.69
CA VAL A 139 -8.12 -3.84 -9.42
C VAL A 139 -7.73 -4.70 -10.62
N SER A 140 -7.76 -6.02 -10.49
CA SER A 140 -7.47 -6.93 -11.61
C SER A 140 -8.46 -6.74 -12.76
N ASP A 141 -9.76 -6.65 -12.46
CA ASP A 141 -10.80 -6.39 -13.47
C ASP A 141 -10.63 -5.00 -14.10
N THR A 142 -10.29 -3.99 -13.30
CA THR A 142 -9.99 -2.63 -13.79
C THR A 142 -8.83 -2.64 -14.79
N ILE A 143 -7.72 -3.31 -14.46
CA ILE A 143 -6.54 -3.41 -15.34
C ILE A 143 -6.85 -4.20 -16.61
N LEU A 144 -7.68 -5.25 -16.51
CA LEU A 144 -8.08 -6.09 -17.64
C LEU A 144 -9.21 -5.50 -18.48
N GLY A 145 -9.78 -4.35 -18.08
CA GLY A 145 -10.89 -3.70 -18.76
C GLY A 145 -12.19 -4.52 -18.76
N ARG A 146 -12.48 -5.20 -17.65
CA ARG A 146 -13.67 -6.06 -17.46
C ARG A 146 -14.79 -5.36 -16.71
#